data_AF-A0A6H1K680-F1
#
_entry.id   AF-A0A6H1K680-F1
#
_cell.length_a   1.000
_cell.length_b   1.000
_cell.length_c   1.000
_cell.angle_alpha   90.00
_cell.angle_beta   90.00
_cell.angle_gamma   90.00
#
_symmetry.space_group_name_H-M   'P 1'
#
loop_
_entity.id
_entity.type
_entity.pdbx_description
1 polymer ?
#
loop_
_entity_poly.entity_id
_entity_poly.type
_entity_poly.pdbx_seq_one_letter_code
_entity_poly.pdbx_strand_id
1 'polypeptide(L)' 'MSCDGVRFFGDERVVDVHIRTIRRELGDDAAQPRFLGTVRNVGYRLVAPTARP' A
#
# COMPACT_ATOMS: atom_id res chain seq x y z
N MET A 1 -17.06 25.71 3.49
CA MET A 1 -17.16 24.45 2.74
C MET A 1 -15.74 23.97 2.51
N SER A 2 -15.26 23.08 3.38
CA SER A 2 -13.95 22.45 3.20
C SER A 2 -14.22 21.12 2.50
N CYS A 3 -13.80 21.04 1.25
CA CYS A 3 -13.91 19.88 0.39
C CYS A 3 -12.53 19.24 0.26
N ASP A 4 -12.09 18.56 1.31
CA ASP A 4 -10.85 17.78 1.37
C ASP A 4 -11.22 16.31 1.62
N GLY A 5 -12.07 15.79 0.75
CA GLY A 5 -12.62 14.44 0.82
C GLY A 5 -12.32 13.64 -0.43
N VAL A 6 -11.08 13.62 -0.91
CA VAL A 6 -10.62 12.57 -1.85
C VAL A 6 -10.49 11.26 -1.09
N ARG A 7 -11.64 10.73 -0.73
CA ARG A 7 -11.84 9.36 -0.32
C ARG A 7 -11.74 8.54 -1.61
N PHE A 8 -10.51 8.13 -1.95
CA PHE A 8 -10.22 7.18 -3.03
C PHE A 8 -10.77 5.80 -2.64
N PHE A 9 -12.09 5.60 -2.77
CA PHE A 9 -12.79 4.35 -2.48
C PHE A 9 -12.98 3.47 -3.75
N GLY A 10 -12.42 3.90 -4.89
CA GLY A 10 -12.79 3.36 -6.21
C GLY A 10 -11.97 2.17 -6.73
N ASP A 11 -10.74 1.96 -6.24
CA ASP A 11 -9.77 1.15 -7.00
C ASP A 11 -9.06 0.08 -6.16
N GLU A 12 -9.67 -0.41 -5.06
CA GLU A 12 -9.05 -1.42 -4.19
C GLU A 12 -8.54 -2.64 -4.99
N ARG A 13 -9.32 -3.08 -6.00
CA ARG A 13 -8.94 -4.19 -6.89
C ARG A 13 -7.75 -3.90 -7.80
N VAL A 14 -7.58 -2.65 -8.22
CA VAL A 14 -6.47 -2.23 -9.09
C VAL A 14 -5.23 -1.98 -8.25
N VAL A 15 -5.39 -1.41 -7.06
CA VAL A 15 -4.34 -1.28 -6.06
C VAL A 15 -3.76 -2.66 -5.72
N ASP A 16 -4.58 -3.68 -5.51
CA ASP A 16 -4.12 -5.06 -5.27
C ASP A 16 -3.20 -5.60 -6.38
N VAL A 17 -3.54 -5.35 -7.64
CA VAL A 17 -2.72 -5.77 -8.79
C VAL A 17 -1.36 -5.08 -8.76
N HIS A 18 -1.35 -3.77 -8.53
CA HIS A 18 -0.12 -2.97 -8.49
C HIS A 18 0.73 -3.37 -7.29
N ILE A 19 0.11 -3.58 -6.12
CA ILE A 19 0.77 -4.06 -4.91
C ILE A 19 1.41 -5.43 -5.12
N ARG A 20 0.76 -6.35 -5.84
CA ARG A 20 1.34 -7.66 -6.18
C ARG A 20 2.58 -7.53 -7.06
N THR A 21 2.53 -6.68 -8.07
CA THR A 21 3.68 -6.40 -8.94
C THR A 21 4.82 -5.76 -8.13
N ILE A 22 4.52 -4.74 -7.32
CA ILE A 22 5.52 -4.08 -6.48
C ILE A 22 6.16 -5.05 -5.48
N ARG A 23 5.37 -5.91 -4.83
CA ARG A 23 5.88 -6.96 -3.93
C ARG A 23 6.83 -7.92 -4.65
N ARG A 24 6.52 -8.29 -5.88
CA ARG A 24 7.39 -9.15 -6.69
C ARG A 24 8.71 -8.48 -7.02
N GLU A 25 8.68 -7.22 -7.45
CA GLU A 25 9.89 -6.46 -7.81
C GLU A 25 10.75 -6.14 -6.58
N LEU A 26 10.14 -5.85 -5.43
CA LEU A 26 10.84 -5.61 -4.16
C LEU A 26 11.26 -6.89 -3.41
N GLY A 27 10.77 -8.05 -3.84
CA GLY A 27 10.92 -9.30 -3.09
C GLY A 27 10.26 -9.26 -1.70
N ASP A 28 9.18 -8.49 -1.55
CA ASP A 28 8.44 -8.29 -0.30
C ASP A 28 7.33 -9.33 -0.15
N ASP A 29 7.16 -9.88 1.05
CA ASP A 29 6.16 -10.93 1.31
C ASP A 29 4.92 -10.36 2.01
N ALA A 30 3.73 -10.82 1.63
CA ALA A 30 2.49 -10.43 2.29
C ALA A 30 2.42 -10.91 3.75
N ALA A 31 3.06 -12.03 4.08
CA ALA A 31 3.12 -12.60 5.42
C ALA A 31 4.17 -11.91 6.30
N GLN A 32 5.21 -11.31 5.70
CA GLN A 32 6.27 -10.57 6.39
C GLN A 32 6.54 -9.24 5.66
N PRO A 33 5.61 -8.26 5.77
CA PRO A 33 5.70 -7.02 5.01
C PRO A 33 6.84 -6.14 5.53
N ARG A 34 7.93 -6.06 4.77
CA ARG A 34 9.07 -5.15 5.02
C ARG A 34 8.85 -3.77 4.43
N PHE A 35 8.08 -3.68 3.34
CA PHE A 35 7.84 -2.42 2.63
C PHE A 35 6.35 -2.06 2.57
N LEU A 36 5.46 -3.04 2.38
CA LEU A 36 4.01 -2.81 2.17
C LEU A 36 3.15 -3.51 3.23
N GLY A 37 2.73 -2.75 4.25
CA GLY A 37 1.81 -3.20 5.29
C GLY A 37 0.35 -3.15 4.86
N THR A 38 -0.42 -4.18 5.22
CA THR A 38 -1.87 -4.21 4.98
C THR A 38 -2.61 -3.69 6.22
N VAL A 39 -3.44 -2.67 6.04
CA VAL A 39 -4.33 -2.12 7.08
C VAL A 39 -5.75 -2.61 6.80
N ARG A 40 -6.26 -3.49 7.67
CA ARG A 40 -7.60 -4.08 7.53
C ARG A 40 -8.67 -2.98 7.50
N ASN A 41 -9.59 -3.06 6.55
CA ASN A 41 -10.67 -2.09 6.31
C ASN A 41 -10.22 -0.67 5.88
N VAL A 42 -8.95 -0.50 5.50
CA VAL A 42 -8.41 0.80 5.05
C VAL A 42 -7.64 0.67 3.73
N GLY A 43 -6.82 -0.38 3.57
CA GLY A 43 -6.02 -0.62 2.37
C GLY A 43 -4.56 -0.92 2.70
N TYR A 44 -3.63 -0.30 1.97
CA TYR A 44 -2.19 -0.55 2.11
C TYR A 44 -1.45 0.68 2.61
N ARG A 45 -0.40 0.46 3.39
CA ARG A 45 0.51 1.50 3.89
C ARG A 45 1.94 1.12 3.59
N LEU A 46 2.71 2.08 3.08
CA LEU A 46 4.15 1.96 2.97
C LEU A 46 4.77 2.03 4.38
N VAL A 47 5.39 0.93 4.80
CA VAL A 47 6.11 0.80 6.07
C VAL A 47 7.62 0.69 5.87
N ALA A 48 8.07 0.85 4.62
CA ALA A 48 9.47 0.86 4.25
C ALA A 48 10.26 1.73 5.24
N PRO A 49 11.31 1.18 5.89
CA PRO A 49 12.19 2.01 6.67
C PRO A 49 12.71 3.09 5.74
N THR A 50 12.55 4.35 6.14
CA THR A 50 13.13 5.49 5.45
C THR A 50 14.65 5.34 5.61
N ALA A 51 15.24 4.51 4.76
CA ALA A 51 16.68 4.41 4.62
C ALA A 51 17.10 5.66 3.84
N ARG A 52 17.19 6.77 4.56
CA ARG A 52 18.11 7.84 4.22
C ARG A 52 19.46 7.42 4.81
N PRO A 53 20.56 7.42 4.04
CA PRO A 53 21.89 7.06 4.54
C PRO A 53 22.32 7.96 5.69
#